data_AF-A0AA38T960-F1
#
_entry.id   AF-A0AA38T960-F1
#
_cell.length_a   1.000
_cell.length_b   1.000
_cell.length_c   1.000
_cell.angle_alpha   90.00
_cell.angle_beta   90.00
_cell.angle_gamma   90.00
#
_symmetry.space_group_name_H-M   'P 1'
#
loop_
_entity.id
_entity.type
_entity.pdbx_description
1 polymer ?
#
loop_
_entity_poly.entity_id
_entity_poly.type
_entity_poly.pdbx_seq_one_letter_code
_entity_poly.pdbx_strand_id
1 'polypeptide(L)'
;MSFAILNRTCYSISSGDQPLLESNSHELMPFVEQTYADDLNLDFSSMPRRLFATHVSYASLPESVHNSKCKIVYMCRNPKDLFVFAFHFTNKLRLEHMGANSIEEMFDLLCKGVFL
;
A
#
# COMPACT_ATOMS: atom_id res chain seq x y z
N MET A 1 11.59 2.43 1.88
CA MET A 1 12.16 3.11 3.07
C MET A 1 11.95 2.29 4.35
N SER A 2 10.72 2.03 4.81
CA SER A 2 10.45 1.33 6.07
C SER A 2 11.09 -0.06 6.17
N PHE A 3 11.02 -0.85 5.09
CA PHE A 3 11.67 -2.16 5.02
C PHE A 3 13.18 -2.08 5.28
N ALA A 4 13.89 -1.17 4.61
CA ALA A 4 15.33 -0.99 4.78
C ALA A 4 15.69 -0.59 6.21
N ILE A 5 14.92 0.31 6.83
CA ILE A 5 15.17 0.77 8.21
C ILE A 5 15.05 -0.40 9.21
N LEU A 6 14.00 -1.22 9.06
CA LEU A 6 13.76 -2.36 9.95
C LEU A 6 14.81 -3.45 9.78
N ASN A 7 15.27 -3.69 8.56
CA ASN A 7 16.20 -4.77 8.24
C ASN A 7 17.67 -4.31 8.10
N ARG A 8 18.02 -3.09 8.50
CA ARG A 8 19.37 -2.51 8.36
C ARG A 8 20.49 -3.31 9.03
N THR A 9 20.16 -4.10 10.05
CA THR A 9 21.10 -4.99 10.74
C THR A 9 21.17 -6.38 10.11
N CYS A 10 20.13 -6.76 9.35
CA CYS A 10 20.05 -8.05 8.67
C CYS A 10 20.71 -7.99 7.29
N TYR A 11 20.61 -6.86 6.60
CA TYR A 11 21.21 -6.62 5.29
C TYR A 11 22.13 -5.41 5.35
N SER A 12 23.44 -5.64 5.21
CA SER A 12 24.42 -4.55 5.15
C SER A 12 24.25 -3.76 3.86
N ILE A 13 24.26 -2.43 3.95
CA ILE A 13 24.13 -1.55 2.77
C ILE A 13 25.30 -1.77 1.80
N SER A 14 26.45 -2.20 2.31
CA SER A 14 27.67 -2.41 1.53
C SER A 14 27.78 -3.81 0.89
N SER A 15 26.95 -4.78 1.27
CA SER A 15 27.13 -6.18 0.85
C SER A 15 26.45 -6.54 -0.47
N GLY A 16 25.70 -5.63 -1.12
CA GLY A 16 25.00 -5.91 -2.38
C GLY A 16 23.77 -6.83 -2.25
N ASP A 17 23.70 -7.66 -1.19
CA ASP A 17 22.61 -8.61 -0.92
C ASP A 17 21.33 -7.94 -0.35
N GLN A 18 20.95 -6.78 -0.88
CA GLN A 18 19.77 -6.04 -0.42
C GLN A 18 18.51 -6.54 -1.14
N PRO A 19 17.48 -7.03 -0.42
CA PRO A 19 16.25 -7.52 -1.06
C PRO A 19 15.54 -6.48 -1.95
N LEU A 20 15.75 -5.19 -1.68
CA LEU A 20 15.20 -4.09 -2.47
C LEU A 20 15.84 -3.94 -3.87
N LEU A 21 16.98 -4.60 -4.11
CA LEU A 21 17.63 -4.64 -5.42
C LEU A 21 17.11 -5.80 -6.28
N GLU A 22 16.66 -6.88 -5.65
CA GLU A 22 16.23 -8.11 -6.32
C GLU A 22 14.70 -8.22 -6.47
N SER A 23 13.93 -7.55 -5.62
CA SER A 23 12.47 -7.67 -5.58
C SER A 23 11.77 -6.33 -5.51
N ASN A 24 10.53 -6.29 -6.02
CA ASN A 24 9.70 -5.09 -5.89
C ASN A 24 9.39 -4.81 -4.41
N SER A 25 9.39 -3.54 -4.02
CA SER A 25 9.08 -3.15 -2.64
C SER A 25 7.70 -3.60 -2.15
N HIS A 26 6.74 -3.78 -3.06
CA HIS A 26 5.39 -4.27 -2.74
C HIS A 26 5.38 -5.77 -2.40
N GLU A 27 6.38 -6.55 -2.83
CA GLU A 27 6.52 -7.95 -2.43
C GLU A 27 7.14 -8.09 -1.02
N LEU A 28 7.99 -7.12 -0.66
CA LEU A 28 8.66 -7.09 0.64
C LEU A 28 7.76 -6.50 1.76
N MET A 29 6.75 -5.74 1.38
CA MET A 29 5.75 -5.14 2.26
C MET A 29 4.37 -5.25 1.60
N PRO A 30 3.71 -6.41 1.73
CA PRO A 30 2.43 -6.64 1.09
C PRO A 30 1.33 -5.78 1.72
N PHE A 31 0.30 -5.51 0.91
CA PHE A 31 -0.92 -4.87 1.38
C PHE A 31 -1.81 -5.88 2.08
N VAL A 32 -2.34 -5.52 3.25
CA VAL A 32 -3.23 -6.41 4.03
C VAL A 32 -4.47 -6.78 3.23
N GLU A 33 -5.08 -5.80 2.57
CA GLU A 33 -6.25 -5.98 1.70
C GLU A 33 -6.00 -6.94 0.54
N GLN A 34 -4.83 -6.87 -0.10
CA GLN A 34 -4.47 -7.78 -1.18
C GLN A 34 -4.22 -9.19 -0.65
N THR A 35 -3.52 -9.30 0.49
CA THR A 35 -3.20 -10.60 1.07
C THR A 35 -4.46 -11.37 1.45
N TYR A 36 -5.46 -10.69 2.01
CA TYR A 36 -6.78 -11.29 2.28
C TYR A 36 -7.56 -11.61 1.00
N ALA A 37 -7.46 -10.78 -0.04
CA ALA A 37 -8.11 -11.06 -1.32
C ALA A 37 -7.54 -12.32 -2.00
N ASP A 38 -6.24 -12.57 -1.83
CA ASP A 38 -5.56 -13.74 -2.37
C ASP A 38 -5.87 -15.02 -1.56
N ASP A 39 -5.89 -14.94 -0.23
CA ASP A 39 -6.26 -16.04 0.67
C ASP A 39 -6.98 -15.54 1.93
N LEU A 40 -8.30 -15.80 2.00
CA LEU A 40 -9.14 -15.43 3.14
C LEU A 40 -8.82 -16.22 4.41
N ASN A 41 -8.17 -17.38 4.30
CA ASN A 41 -7.82 -18.24 5.44
C ASN A 41 -6.40 -18.02 5.93
N LEU A 42 -5.70 -17.02 5.38
CA LEU A 42 -4.30 -16.77 5.71
C LEU A 42 -4.11 -16.44 7.19
N ASP A 43 -3.25 -17.22 7.85
CA ASP A 43 -2.85 -16.97 9.23
C ASP A 43 -1.61 -16.06 9.29
N PHE A 44 -1.84 -14.77 9.53
CA PHE A 44 -0.79 -13.77 9.73
C PHE A 44 0.13 -14.10 10.92
N SER A 45 -0.31 -14.90 11.90
CA SER A 45 0.51 -15.25 13.07
C SER A 45 1.68 -16.16 12.72
N SER A 46 1.54 -16.95 11.66
CA SER A 46 2.57 -17.85 11.14
C SER A 46 3.62 -17.15 10.27
N MET A 47 3.37 -15.90 9.86
CA MET A 47 4.27 -15.19 8.97
C MET A 47 5.50 -14.63 9.70
N PRO A 48 6.72 -14.85 9.18
CA PRO A 48 7.93 -14.24 9.73
C PRO A 48 7.96 -12.71 9.49
N ARG A 49 7.18 -12.22 8.52
CA ARG A 49 7.08 -10.81 8.15
C ARG A 49 6.11 -10.07 9.07
N ARG A 50 6.57 -8.96 9.66
CA ARG A 50 5.79 -8.11 10.58
C ARG A 50 5.57 -6.69 10.05
N LEU A 51 5.84 -6.47 8.77
CA LEU A 51 5.70 -5.18 8.10
C LEU A 51 4.64 -5.32 7.00
N PHE A 52 3.57 -4.56 7.13
CA PHE A 52 2.44 -4.55 6.20
C PHE A 52 2.11 -3.10 5.82
N ALA A 53 1.53 -2.94 4.63
CA ALA A 53 0.93 -1.69 4.19
C ALA A 53 -0.58 -1.85 4.08
N THR A 54 -1.30 -0.72 4.10
CA THR A 54 -2.73 -0.71 3.83
C THR A 54 -3.20 0.67 3.40
N HIS A 55 -4.20 0.71 2.53
CA HIS A 55 -4.97 1.91 2.20
C HIS A 55 -6.22 2.09 3.07
N VAL A 56 -6.52 1.12 3.95
CA VAL A 56 -7.69 1.13 4.82
C VAL A 56 -7.60 2.26 5.85
N SER A 57 -8.72 2.96 6.05
CA SER A 57 -8.81 4.03 7.04
C SER A 57 -8.55 3.50 8.45
N TYR A 58 -7.98 4.32 9.34
CA TYR A 58 -7.69 3.89 10.72
C TYR A 58 -8.92 3.32 11.43
N ALA A 59 -10.11 3.91 11.24
CA ALA A 59 -11.34 3.46 11.87
C ALA A 59 -11.86 2.11 11.34
N SER A 60 -11.38 1.66 10.19
CA SER A 60 -11.78 0.41 9.55
C SER A 60 -10.75 -0.71 9.77
N LEU A 61 -9.68 -0.45 10.54
CA LEU A 61 -8.70 -1.48 10.86
C LEU A 61 -9.29 -2.51 11.84
N PRO A 62 -8.80 -3.75 11.83
CA PRO A 62 -9.25 -4.77 12.78
C PRO A 62 -8.98 -4.37 14.24
N GLU A 63 -9.86 -4.78 15.17
CA GLU A 63 -9.66 -4.54 16.60
C GLU A 63 -8.31 -5.08 17.12
N SER A 64 -7.81 -6.17 16.52
CA SER A 64 -6.49 -6.71 16.83
C SER A 64 -5.37 -5.71 16.60
N VAL A 65 -5.48 -4.84 15.59
CA VAL A 65 -4.53 -3.75 15.33
C VAL A 65 -4.65 -2.68 16.41
N HIS A 66 -5.88 -2.23 16.70
CA HIS A 66 -6.17 -1.20 17.70
C HIS A 66 -5.70 -1.58 19.11
N ASN A 67 -5.87 -2.85 19.48
CA ASN A 67 -5.54 -3.35 20.83
C ASN A 67 -4.11 -3.91 20.94
N SER A 68 -3.33 -3.91 19.85
CA SER A 68 -1.96 -4.41 19.86
C SER A 68 -0.92 -3.33 20.20
N LYS A 69 0.31 -3.76 20.42
CA LYS A 69 1.50 -2.89 20.51
C LYS A 69 2.13 -2.59 19.14
N CYS A 70 1.44 -2.89 18.04
CA CYS A 70 1.95 -2.57 16.71
C CYS A 70 2.12 -1.07 16.54
N LYS A 71 3.01 -0.65 15.64
CA LYS A 71 3.24 0.76 15.33
C LYS A 71 2.63 1.07 13.98
N ILE A 72 1.85 2.14 13.92
CA ILE A 72 1.24 2.63 12.69
C ILE A 72 2.03 3.85 12.22
N VAL A 73 2.47 3.82 10.96
CA VAL A 73 3.10 4.96 10.29
C VAL A 73 2.17 5.40 9.17
N TYR A 74 1.56 6.58 9.32
CA TYR A 74 0.66 7.13 8.32
C TYR A 74 1.42 8.05 7.37
N MET A 75 1.24 7.85 6.06
CA MET A 75 1.86 8.68 5.01
C MET A 75 0.79 9.53 4.33
N CYS A 76 0.78 10.83 4.63
CA CYS A 76 -0.09 11.80 3.97
C CYS A 76 0.52 12.29 2.66
N ARG A 77 -0.34 12.68 1.71
CA ARG A 77 0.03 13.49 0.54
C ARG A 77 -0.93 14.67 0.42
N ASN A 78 -0.50 15.72 -0.28
CA ASN A 78 -1.43 16.78 -0.66
C ASN A 78 -2.58 16.15 -1.49
N PRO A 79 -3.85 16.45 -1.22
CA PRO A 79 -4.97 15.88 -1.98
C PRO A 79 -4.86 16.10 -3.49
N LYS A 80 -4.26 17.21 -3.93
CA LYS A 80 -4.02 17.48 -5.36
C LYS A 80 -2.97 16.54 -5.96
N ASP A 81 -1.92 16.21 -5.20
CA ASP A 81 -0.90 15.27 -5.66
C ASP A 81 -1.45 13.83 -5.67
N LEU A 82 -2.30 13.50 -4.68
CA LEU A 82 -3.01 12.22 -4.64
C LEU A 82 -3.94 12.06 -5.85
N PHE A 83 -4.65 13.12 -6.22
CA PHE A 83 -5.51 13.14 -7.41
C PHE A 83 -4.72 12.85 -8.68
N VAL A 84 -3.65 13.59 -8.94
CA VAL A 84 -2.83 13.41 -10.15
C VAL A 84 -2.25 11.99 -10.19
N PHE A 85 -1.73 11.49 -9.07
CA PHE A 85 -1.26 10.11 -8.97
C PHE A 85 -2.35 9.11 -9.33
N ALA A 86 -3.53 9.23 -8.72
CA ALA A 86 -4.62 8.28 -8.93
C ALA A 86 -5.18 8.36 -10.36
N PHE A 87 -5.29 9.56 -10.95
CA PHE A 87 -5.67 9.77 -12.34
C PHE A 87 -4.79 8.98 -13.29
N HIS A 88 -3.47 9.12 -13.17
CA HIS A 88 -2.54 8.37 -14.02
C HIS A 88 -2.52 6.87 -13.71
N PHE A 89 -2.54 6.50 -12.43
CA PHE A 89 -2.51 5.10 -12.00
C PHE A 89 -3.71 4.32 -12.52
N THR A 90 -4.92 4.84 -12.31
CA THR A 90 -6.16 4.21 -12.79
C THR A 90 -6.20 4.15 -14.31
N ASN A 91 -5.82 5.23 -15.03
CA ASN A 91 -5.76 5.20 -16.49
C ASN A 91 -4.79 4.13 -17.02
N LYS A 92 -3.66 3.89 -16.34
CA LYS A 92 -2.72 2.82 -16.70
C LYS A 92 -3.28 1.41 -16.46
N LEU A 93 -4.18 1.25 -15.49
CA LEU A 93 -4.84 -0.02 -15.19
C LEU A 93 -6.09 -0.30 -16.03
N ARG A 94 -6.61 0.71 -16.75
CA ARG A 94 -7.82 0.56 -17.56
C ARG A 94 -7.56 -0.34 -18.77
N LEU A 95 -8.60 -1.11 -19.13
CA LEU A 95 -8.61 -1.88 -20.36
C LEU A 95 -8.75 -0.94 -21.56
N GLU A 96 -8.04 -1.23 -22.65
CA GLU A 96 -7.96 -0.34 -23.82
C GLU A 96 -9.34 0.06 -24.38
N HIS A 97 -10.32 -0.86 -24.35
CA HIS A 97 -11.66 -0.62 -24.87
C HIS A 97 -12.52 0.34 -24.02
N MET A 98 -12.11 0.66 -22.79
CA MET A 98 -12.86 1.53 -21.88
C MET A 98 -12.50 3.02 -22.03
N GLY A 99 -11.53 3.35 -22.89
CA GLY A 99 -11.01 4.73 -23.04
C GLY A 99 -10.34 5.26 -21.77
N ALA A 100 -9.92 6.53 -21.80
CA ALA A 100 -9.34 7.22 -20.66
C ALA A 100 -10.44 7.79 -19.73
N ASN A 101 -10.14 7.89 -18.43
CA ASN A 101 -10.96 8.64 -17.49
C ASN A 101 -11.01 10.11 -17.88
N SER A 102 -12.19 10.75 -17.75
CA SER A 102 -12.28 12.22 -17.73
C SER A 102 -11.63 12.75 -16.46
N ILE A 103 -10.78 13.78 -16.60
CA ILE A 103 -10.14 14.41 -15.45
C ILE A 103 -11.17 15.17 -14.61
N GLU A 104 -12.16 15.80 -15.24
CA GLU A 104 -13.22 16.56 -14.58
C GLU A 104 -14.15 15.66 -13.76
N GLU A 105 -14.61 14.55 -14.35
CA GLU A 105 -15.47 13.59 -13.65
C GLU A 105 -14.75 12.96 -12.46
N MET A 106 -13.49 12.56 -12.66
CA MET A 106 -12.68 11.95 -11.61
C MET A 106 -12.36 12.95 -10.48
N PHE A 107 -12.15 14.21 -10.83
CA PHE A 107 -11.94 15.29 -9.86
C PHE A 107 -13.21 15.55 -9.04
N ASP A 108 -14.38 15.60 -9.68
CA ASP A 108 -15.66 15.75 -9.00
C ASP A 108 -15.95 14.58 -8.04
N LEU A 109 -15.69 13.33 -8.46
CA LEU A 109 -15.79 12.14 -7.60
C LEU A 109 -14.87 12.23 -6.38
N LEU A 110 -13.65 12.75 -6.55
CA LEU A 110 -12.73 13.01 -5.43
C LEU A 110 -13.26 14.06 -4.48
N CYS A 111 -13.75 15.19 -4.98
CA CYS A 111 -14.34 16.23 -4.14
C CYS A 111 -15.56 15.73 -3.36
N LYS A 112 -16.31 14.77 -3.91
CA LYS A 112 -17.44 14.12 -3.23
C LYS A 112 -17.03 13.02 -2.25
N GLY A 113 -15.75 12.66 -2.18
CA GLY A 113 -15.24 11.58 -1.33
C GLY A 113 -15.67 10.18 -1.80
N VAL A 114 -16.10 10.04 -3.05
CA VAL A 114 -16.45 8.75 -3.68
C VAL A 114 -15.23 8.12 -4.34
N PHE A 115 -14.17 8.92 -4.50
CA PHE A 115 -12.91 8.48 -5.06
C PHE A 115 -11.93 8.07 -3.94
N LEU A 116 -12.00 6.80 -3.57
CA LEU A 116 -10.98 5.93 -2.95
C LEU A 116 -11.60 4.57 -2.68
#